data_AF-A0A9D7DS48-F1
#
_entry.id   AF-A0A9D7DS48-F1
#
_cell.length_a   1.000
_cell.length_b   1.000
_cell.length_c   1.000
_cell.angle_alpha   90.00
_cell.angle_beta   90.00
_cell.angle_gamma   90.00
#
_symmetry.space_group_name_H-M   'P 1'
#
loop_
_entity.id
_entity.type
_entity.pdbx_description
1 polymer ?
#
loop_
_entity_poly.entity_id
_entity_poly.type
_entity_poly.pdbx_seq_one_letter_code
_entity_poly.pdbx_strand_id
1 'polypeptide(L)'
;MIRAILLILFLALTAQANVLSEADSLFHAGDYDRVELLALRAEQSNDLPDSERVALELLGGYSLIMLGREDDARVHFTHALELDSTLTLDPVVVSPKFRVVFDELKRDWLASRATEVSPDDPTRKVTDQGTRIESVRRSATRPARLSAVRLNFLCPGAGFVREGRVARGLLHAGVTVVLTGLWLSEISQNNSSREDYLAAATTAEAERLYDDYNAHHRQMWTFGLAAAGAYALSQLDLALWRGPATLTAGPSGHGLKLALAF
;
A
#
# COMPACT_ATOMS: atom_id res chain seq x y z
N MET A 1 3.75 -25.03 -18.34
CA MET A 1 3.34 -23.70 -17.86
C MET A 1 2.51 -23.73 -16.57
N ILE A 2 1.42 -24.50 -16.44
CA ILE A 2 0.55 -24.51 -15.23
C ILE A 2 1.30 -24.84 -13.93
N ARG A 3 2.28 -25.76 -13.97
CA ARG A 3 3.12 -26.11 -12.81
C ARG A 3 4.05 -24.98 -12.34
N ALA A 4 4.51 -24.11 -13.24
CA ALA A 4 5.34 -22.96 -12.86
C ALA A 4 4.51 -21.86 -12.18
N ILE A 5 3.26 -21.67 -12.62
CA ILE A 5 2.34 -20.68 -12.03
C ILE A 5 1.92 -21.12 -10.62
N LEU A 6 1.63 -22.40 -10.40
CA LEU A 6 1.32 -22.93 -9.06
C LEU A 6 2.50 -22.85 -8.09
N LEU A 7 3.73 -23.05 -8.58
CA LEU A 7 4.93 -22.93 -7.74
C LEU A 7 5.16 -21.48 -7.30
N ILE A 8 4.99 -20.50 -8.20
CA ILE A 8 5.14 -19.07 -7.88
C ILE A 8 4.04 -18.62 -6.91
N LEU A 9 2.81 -19.10 -7.08
CA LEU A 9 1.70 -18.79 -6.17
C LEU A 9 1.90 -19.41 -4.78
N PHE A 10 2.47 -20.62 -4.70
CA PHE A 10 2.76 -21.30 -3.44
C PHE A 10 3.94 -20.67 -2.70
N LEU A 11 5.00 -20.25 -3.41
CA LEU A 11 6.14 -19.51 -2.83
C LEU A 11 5.74 -18.14 -2.29
N ALA A 12 4.79 -17.46 -2.93
CA ALA A 12 4.25 -16.19 -2.44
C ALA A 12 3.43 -16.37 -1.14
N LEU A 13 2.82 -17.55 -0.94
CA LEU A 13 2.01 -17.85 0.25
C LEU A 13 2.87 -18.19 1.48
N THR A 14 4.05 -18.77 1.29
CA THR A 14 4.98 -19.12 2.38
C THR A 14 5.86 -17.96 2.84
N ALA A 15 5.82 -16.82 2.16
CA ALA A 15 6.66 -15.65 2.44
C ALA A 15 6.12 -14.71 3.53
N GLN A 16 5.01 -15.06 4.19
CA GLN A 16 4.66 -14.46 5.48
C GLN A 16 5.60 -15.02 6.55
N ALA A 17 6.89 -14.66 6.45
CA ALA A 17 7.80 -14.77 7.55
C ALA A 17 7.16 -14.06 8.75
N ASN A 18 7.26 -14.67 9.95
CA ASN A 18 6.68 -14.13 11.16
C ASN A 18 7.28 -12.74 11.43
N VAL A 19 6.52 -11.69 11.12
CA VAL A 19 6.96 -10.28 11.17
C VAL A 19 7.53 -9.93 12.56
N LEU A 20 6.96 -10.50 13.62
CA LEU A 20 7.45 -10.31 14.98
C LEU A 20 8.85 -10.92 15.17
N SER A 21 9.09 -12.12 14.65
CA SER A 21 10.42 -12.75 14.70
C SER A 21 11.47 -11.99 13.89
N GLU A 22 11.06 -11.37 12.77
CA GLU A 22 11.95 -10.52 11.98
C GLU A 22 12.29 -9.23 12.75
N ALA A 23 11.29 -8.58 13.33
CA ALA A 23 11.47 -7.37 14.14
C ALA A 23 12.36 -7.62 15.36
N ASP A 24 12.17 -8.74 16.06
CA ASP A 24 13.00 -9.14 17.20
C ASP A 24 14.48 -9.35 16.80
N SER A 25 14.70 -10.07 15.69
CA SER A 25 16.04 -10.28 15.12
C SER A 25 16.72 -8.95 14.75
N LEU A 26 15.99 -8.04 14.09
CA LEU A 26 16.51 -6.72 13.73
C LEU A 26 16.82 -5.86 14.96
N PHE A 27 15.99 -5.91 16.00
CA PHE A 27 16.21 -5.20 17.25
C PHE A 27 17.51 -5.65 17.92
N HIS A 28 17.73 -6.97 18.01
CA HIS A 28 18.95 -7.55 18.55
C HIS A 28 20.19 -7.29 17.68
N ALA A 29 20.01 -7.13 16.37
CA ALA A 29 21.07 -6.70 15.45
C ALA A 29 21.40 -5.19 15.54
N GLY A 30 20.59 -4.40 16.26
CA GLY A 30 20.73 -2.95 16.37
C GLY A 30 20.19 -2.15 15.18
N ASP A 31 19.41 -2.77 14.29
CA ASP A 31 18.81 -2.14 13.11
C ASP A 31 17.45 -1.50 13.46
N TYR A 32 17.49 -0.53 14.37
CA TYR A 32 16.30 0.08 14.98
C TYR A 32 15.39 0.79 13.97
N ASP A 33 15.95 1.42 12.95
CA ASP A 33 15.17 2.08 11.89
C ASP A 33 14.29 1.09 11.12
N ARG A 34 14.78 -0.15 10.90
CA ARG A 34 13.98 -1.18 10.23
C ARG A 34 12.90 -1.76 11.12
N VAL A 35 13.12 -1.84 12.43
CA VAL A 35 12.09 -2.26 13.38
C VAL A 35 10.91 -1.28 13.38
N GLU A 36 11.17 0.04 13.42
CA GLU A 36 10.13 1.07 13.29
C GLU A 36 9.37 0.91 11.96
N LEU A 37 10.09 0.71 10.85
CA LEU A 37 9.46 0.54 9.54
C LEU A 37 8.58 -0.71 9.48
N LEU A 38 8.97 -1.81 10.14
CA LEU A 38 8.15 -3.02 10.23
C LEU A 38 6.90 -2.80 11.08
N ALA A 39 7.03 -2.14 12.23
CA ALA A 39 5.88 -1.78 13.08
C ALA A 39 4.84 -0.95 12.30
N LEU A 40 5.29 0.10 11.61
CA LEU A 40 4.41 0.95 10.79
C LEU A 40 3.74 0.21 9.61
N ARG A 41 4.39 -0.82 9.07
CA ARG A 41 3.80 -1.67 8.01
C ARG A 41 2.76 -2.63 8.59
N ALA A 42 3.02 -3.17 9.76
CA ALA A 42 2.11 -4.09 10.44
C ALA A 42 0.82 -3.40 10.89
N GLU A 43 0.88 -2.13 11.31
CA GLU A 43 -0.33 -1.31 11.54
C GLU A 43 -1.24 -1.25 10.30
N GLN A 44 -0.65 -1.28 9.09
CA GLN A 44 -1.40 -1.19 7.83
C GLN A 44 -2.02 -2.53 7.39
N SER A 45 -1.45 -3.68 7.78
CA SER A 45 -1.92 -4.97 7.32
C SER A 45 -3.15 -5.47 8.07
N ASN A 46 -3.37 -5.04 9.32
CA ASN A 46 -4.49 -5.47 10.17
C ASN A 46 -4.69 -7.00 10.29
N ASP A 47 -3.67 -7.78 9.93
CA ASP A 47 -3.72 -9.25 9.84
C ASP A 47 -3.10 -9.94 11.07
N LEU A 48 -2.40 -9.19 11.93
CA LEU A 48 -1.74 -9.74 13.11
C LEU A 48 -2.71 -9.89 14.28
N PRO A 49 -2.57 -10.94 15.12
CA PRO A 49 -3.23 -11.01 16.41
C PRO A 49 -2.86 -9.82 17.31
N ASP A 50 -3.78 -9.37 18.15
CA ASP A 50 -3.56 -8.22 19.04
C ASP A 50 -2.33 -8.42 19.95
N SER A 51 -2.08 -9.65 20.43
CA SER A 51 -0.91 -9.96 21.25
C SER A 51 0.42 -9.78 20.50
N GLU A 52 0.46 -10.12 19.21
CA GLU A 52 1.66 -9.91 18.38
C GLU A 52 1.83 -8.44 18.02
N ARG A 53 0.74 -7.71 17.81
CA ARG A 53 0.79 -6.26 17.61
C ARG A 53 1.31 -5.54 18.83
N VAL A 54 0.82 -5.87 20.02
CA VAL A 54 1.33 -5.30 21.28
C VAL A 54 2.85 -5.50 21.38
N ALA A 55 3.34 -6.70 21.10
CA ALA A 55 4.78 -6.99 21.12
C ALA A 55 5.56 -6.16 20.07
N LEU A 56 5.00 -6.00 18.87
CA LEU A 56 5.62 -5.24 17.79
C LEU A 56 5.62 -3.72 18.07
N GLU A 57 4.54 -3.17 18.64
CA GLU A 57 4.45 -1.79 19.10
C GLU A 57 5.48 -1.52 20.20
N LEU A 58 5.64 -2.45 21.14
CA LEU A 58 6.68 -2.34 22.17
C LEU A 58 8.09 -2.31 21.55
N LEU A 59 8.39 -3.21 20.61
CA LEU A 59 9.67 -3.21 19.89
C LEU A 59 9.90 -1.91 19.11
N GLY A 60 8.87 -1.36 18.46
CA GLY A 60 8.90 -0.06 17.80
C GLY A 60 9.24 1.07 18.78
N GLY A 61 8.53 1.12 19.92
CA GLY A 61 8.79 2.08 20.99
C GLY A 61 10.22 1.97 21.57
N TYR A 62 10.70 0.75 21.84
CA TYR A 62 12.08 0.54 22.30
C TYR A 62 13.11 1.01 21.28
N SER A 63 12.90 0.70 20.00
CA SER A 63 13.78 1.10 18.90
C SER A 63 13.90 2.62 18.80
N LEU A 64 12.79 3.33 18.93
CA LEU A 64 12.76 4.80 18.90
C LEU A 64 13.49 5.42 20.10
N ILE A 65 13.39 4.82 21.29
CA ILE A 65 14.16 5.26 22.46
C ILE A 65 15.67 5.05 22.25
N MET A 66 16.06 3.97 21.56
CA MET A 66 17.46 3.71 21.19
C MET A 66 17.97 4.73 20.16
N LEU A 67 17.10 5.23 19.28
CA LEU A 67 17.39 6.30 18.33
C LEU A 67 17.30 7.72 18.94
N GLY A 68 16.96 7.85 20.23
CA GLY A 68 16.82 9.15 20.90
C GLY A 68 15.53 9.90 20.56
N ARG A 69 14.54 9.23 19.97
CA ARG A 69 13.24 9.79 19.55
C ARG A 69 12.14 9.39 20.56
N GLU A 70 12.28 9.83 21.81
CA GLU A 70 11.38 9.42 22.90
C GLU A 70 9.93 9.90 22.70
N ASP A 71 9.73 11.06 22.09
CA ASP A 71 8.38 11.57 21.79
C ASP A 71 7.63 10.66 20.81
N ASP A 72 8.32 10.14 19.79
CA ASP A 72 7.75 9.20 18.82
C ASP A 72 7.48 7.83 19.48
N ALA A 73 8.36 7.39 20.38
CA ALA A 73 8.18 6.14 21.12
C ALA A 73 6.89 6.11 21.93
N ARG A 74 6.48 7.28 22.48
CA ARG A 74 5.21 7.42 23.22
C ARG A 74 3.99 7.12 22.36
N VAL A 75 4.06 7.34 21.04
CA VAL A 75 2.96 7.00 20.12
C VAL A 75 2.77 5.48 20.07
N HIS A 76 3.85 4.73 19.81
CA HIS A 76 3.80 3.27 19.78
C HIS A 76 3.33 2.66 21.11
N PHE A 77 3.84 3.15 22.24
CA PHE A 77 3.38 2.68 23.55
C PHE A 77 1.91 3.03 23.83
N THR A 78 1.40 4.15 23.30
CA THR A 78 -0.02 4.49 23.40
C THR A 78 -0.85 3.48 22.62
N HIS A 79 -0.47 3.13 21.39
CA HIS A 79 -1.14 2.10 20.60
C HIS A 79 -1.11 0.74 21.32
N ALA A 80 0.02 0.38 21.94
CA ALA A 80 0.11 -0.85 22.75
C ALA A 80 -0.87 -0.85 23.93
N LEU A 81 -1.04 0.29 24.63
CA LEU A 81 -2.02 0.44 25.73
C LEU A 81 -3.47 0.48 25.26
N GLU A 82 -3.73 0.93 24.03
CA GLU A 82 -5.06 0.87 23.41
C GLU A 82 -5.47 -0.58 23.10
N LEU A 83 -4.52 -1.41 22.68
CA LEU A 83 -4.71 -2.84 22.45
C LEU A 83 -4.81 -3.62 23.78
N ASP A 84 -3.92 -3.35 24.74
CA ASP A 84 -3.93 -3.96 26.07
C ASP A 84 -3.72 -2.91 27.18
N SER A 85 -4.82 -2.45 27.76
CA SER A 85 -4.79 -1.49 28.88
C SER A 85 -4.16 -2.03 30.17
N THR A 86 -4.05 -3.36 30.31
CA THR A 86 -3.46 -4.02 31.47
C THR A 86 -1.95 -4.21 31.34
N LEU A 87 -1.39 -3.94 30.16
CA LEU A 87 0.01 -4.15 29.81
C LEU A 87 0.98 -3.59 30.86
N THR A 88 1.89 -4.43 31.35
CA THR A 88 2.97 -4.05 32.27
C THR A 88 4.29 -4.57 31.74
N LEU A 89 5.36 -3.78 31.88
CA LEU A 89 6.69 -4.18 31.43
C LEU A 89 7.40 -4.96 32.53
N ASP A 90 7.96 -6.12 32.18
CA ASP A 90 8.70 -6.96 33.12
C ASP A 90 10.00 -6.25 33.56
N PRO A 91 10.20 -5.96 34.86
CA PRO A 91 11.40 -5.30 35.37
C PRO A 91 12.70 -6.08 35.17
N VAL A 92 12.62 -7.41 34.98
CA VAL A 92 13.77 -8.30 34.82
C VAL A 92 14.26 -8.32 33.38
N VAL A 93 13.33 -8.28 32.42
CA VAL A 93 13.63 -8.40 30.99
C VAL A 93 13.88 -7.04 30.35
N VAL A 94 13.16 -6.00 30.80
CA VAL A 94 13.15 -4.69 30.13
C VAL A 94 14.09 -3.71 30.83
N SER A 95 14.95 -3.04 30.04
CA SER A 95 15.86 -2.00 30.52
C SER A 95 15.13 -0.92 31.33
N PRO A 96 15.71 -0.45 32.46
CA PRO A 96 15.13 0.63 33.26
C PRO A 96 14.75 1.87 32.46
N LYS A 97 15.51 2.20 31.40
CA LYS A 97 15.25 3.37 30.54
C LYS A 97 13.87 3.28 29.88
N PHE A 98 13.54 2.15 29.26
CA PHE A 98 12.26 1.97 28.58
C PHE A 98 11.08 2.02 29.56
N ARG A 99 11.28 1.44 30.75
CA ARG A 99 10.28 1.42 31.81
C ARG A 99 9.91 2.80 32.32
N VAL A 100 10.90 3.68 32.53
CA VAL A 100 10.62 5.06 32.98
C VAL A 100 9.70 5.77 32.00
N VAL A 101 10.00 5.71 30.70
CA VAL A 101 9.20 6.35 29.65
C VAL A 101 7.80 5.73 29.56
N PHE A 102 7.70 4.40 29.59
CA PHE A 102 6.42 3.69 29.52
C PHE A 102 5.54 3.93 30.74
N ASP A 103 6.08 3.85 31.95
CA ASP A 103 5.34 4.03 33.20
C ASP A 103 4.83 5.48 33.33
N GLU A 104 5.63 6.47 32.92
CA GLU A 104 5.20 7.86 32.81
C GLU A 104 4.00 8.00 31.87
N LEU A 105 4.14 7.50 30.63
CA LEU A 105 3.07 7.55 29.65
C LEU A 105 1.80 6.84 30.13
N LYS A 106 1.94 5.66 30.74
CA LYS A 106 0.79 4.88 31.23
C LYS A 106 0.02 5.64 32.31
N ARG A 107 0.71 6.36 33.21
CA ARG A 107 0.05 7.23 34.21
C ARG A 107 -0.75 8.35 33.55
N ASP A 108 -0.17 9.04 32.57
CA ASP A 108 -0.81 10.15 31.86
C ASP A 108 -2.02 9.66 31.05
N TRP A 109 -1.88 8.50 30.42
CA TRP A 109 -2.94 7.84 29.66
C TRP A 109 -4.12 7.44 30.55
N LEU A 110 -3.87 6.84 31.72
CA LEU A 110 -4.90 6.48 32.69
C LEU A 110 -5.61 7.71 33.27
N ALA A 111 -4.87 8.79 33.58
CA ALA A 111 -5.45 10.04 34.08
C ALA A 111 -6.38 10.71 33.05
N SER A 112 -5.98 10.68 31.78
CA SER A 112 -6.78 11.19 30.67
C SER A 112 -8.10 10.43 30.53
N ARG A 113 -8.06 9.09 30.61
CA ARG A 113 -9.28 8.26 30.56
C ARG A 113 -10.19 8.41 31.77
N ALA A 114 -9.63 8.57 32.97
CA ALA A 114 -10.43 8.81 34.17
C ALA A 114 -11.24 10.12 34.07
N THR A 115 -10.71 11.12 33.36
CA THR A 115 -11.38 12.41 33.13
C THR A 115 -12.51 12.31 32.10
N GLU A 116 -12.39 11.42 31.11
CA GLU A 116 -13.42 11.22 30.07
C GLU A 116 -14.67 10.48 30.58
N VAL A 117 -14.53 9.62 31.58
CA VAL A 117 -15.59 8.71 32.03
C VAL A 117 -16.43 9.27 33.19
N SER A 118 -16.23 10.53 33.62
CA SER A 118 -17.07 11.12 34.69
C SER A 118 -18.53 11.30 34.21
N PRO A 119 -19.49 10.45 34.63
CA PRO A 119 -20.83 10.38 34.02
C PRO A 119 -21.81 11.46 34.52
N ASP A 120 -21.40 12.28 35.50
CA ASP A 120 -22.31 13.06 36.35
C ASP A 120 -22.31 14.58 36.10
N ASP A 121 -21.88 15.06 34.93
CA ASP A 121 -22.13 16.46 34.53
C ASP A 121 -23.22 16.55 33.44
N PRO A 122 -24.52 16.52 33.82
CA PRO A 122 -25.64 16.72 32.89
C PRO A 122 -25.72 18.15 32.33
N THR A 123 -24.81 19.06 32.71
CA THR A 123 -24.79 20.45 32.28
C THR A 123 -23.67 20.81 31.31
N ARG A 124 -22.80 19.86 30.93
CA ARG A 124 -21.78 20.11 29.90
C ARG A 124 -22.44 20.21 28.52
N LYS A 125 -23.03 21.37 28.25
CA LYS A 125 -23.51 21.77 26.92
C LYS A 125 -22.34 21.64 25.96
N VAL A 126 -22.46 20.63 25.10
CA VAL A 126 -21.64 20.38 23.92
C VAL A 126 -21.70 21.62 23.03
N THR A 127 -20.80 22.58 23.25
CA THR A 127 -20.74 23.81 22.43
C THR A 127 -19.40 23.96 21.71
N ASP A 128 -18.45 23.02 21.88
CA ASP A 128 -17.12 23.13 21.26
C ASP A 128 -16.65 21.83 20.59
N GLN A 129 -17.58 21.13 19.91
CA GLN A 129 -17.27 19.96 19.06
C GLN A 129 -17.20 20.28 17.56
N GLY A 130 -17.41 21.55 17.16
CA GLY A 130 -17.47 21.95 15.75
C GLY A 130 -16.12 22.08 15.03
N THR A 131 -15.02 22.30 15.76
CA THR A 131 -13.72 22.68 15.17
C THR A 131 -12.64 21.59 15.22
N ARG A 132 -12.80 20.54 16.05
CA ARG A 132 -11.77 19.49 16.19
C ARG A 132 -11.95 18.29 15.24
N ILE A 133 -13.15 18.07 14.68
CA ILE A 133 -13.40 16.95 13.75
C ILE A 133 -12.82 17.23 12.35
N GLU A 134 -12.65 18.50 11.97
CA GLU A 134 -12.21 18.86 10.62
C GLU A 134 -10.68 18.78 10.43
N SER A 135 -9.88 18.94 11.50
CA SER A 135 -8.43 18.81 11.44
C SER A 135 -7.93 17.36 11.43
N VAL A 136 -8.65 16.44 12.08
CA VAL A 136 -8.30 15.00 12.08
C VAL A 136 -8.56 14.36 10.70
N ARG A 137 -9.58 14.83 9.97
CA ARG A 137 -9.93 14.26 8.65
C ARG A 137 -8.94 14.61 7.54
N ARG A 138 -8.16 15.69 7.67
CA ARG A 138 -7.14 16.08 6.67
C ARG A 138 -5.89 15.19 6.71
N SER A 139 -5.52 14.63 7.86
CA SER A 139 -4.31 13.82 8.00
C SER A 139 -4.46 12.39 7.45
N ALA A 140 -5.68 11.86 7.34
CA ALA A 140 -5.93 10.50 6.86
C ALA A 140 -5.84 10.33 5.31
N THR A 141 -5.73 11.42 4.55
CA THR A 141 -5.82 11.34 3.06
C THR A 141 -4.48 11.07 2.37
N ARG A 142 -3.34 11.34 3.02
CA ARG A 142 -2.00 11.07 2.46
C ARG A 142 -1.65 9.58 2.29
N PRO A 143 -1.89 8.69 3.27
CA PRO A 143 -1.51 7.27 3.11
C PRO A 143 -2.31 6.58 1.99
N ALA A 144 -3.59 6.96 1.83
CA ALA A 144 -4.44 6.41 0.77
C ALA A 144 -3.89 6.67 -0.64
N ARG A 145 -3.29 7.83 -0.89
CA ARG A 145 -2.77 8.17 -2.22
C ARG A 145 -1.48 7.42 -2.57
N LEU A 146 -0.56 7.27 -1.62
CA LEU A 146 0.66 6.49 -1.84
C LEU A 146 0.33 5.03 -2.17
N SER A 147 -0.66 4.46 -1.48
CA SER A 147 -1.14 3.10 -1.77
C SER A 147 -1.77 2.99 -3.17
N ALA A 148 -2.52 4.00 -3.63
CA ALA A 148 -3.09 4.00 -4.98
C ALA A 148 -2.01 4.07 -6.07
N VAL A 149 -0.98 4.90 -5.88
CA VAL A 149 0.17 5.00 -6.82
C VAL A 149 0.93 3.66 -6.89
N ARG A 150 1.20 3.03 -5.74
CA ARG A 150 1.87 1.71 -5.70
C ARG A 150 1.05 0.63 -6.42
N LEU A 151 -0.26 0.59 -6.20
CA LEU A 151 -1.13 -0.38 -6.86
C LEU A 151 -1.19 -0.15 -8.37
N ASN A 152 -1.22 1.10 -8.83
CA ASN A 152 -1.21 1.42 -10.25
C ASN A 152 0.10 1.07 -10.94
N PHE A 153 1.21 1.11 -10.21
CA PHE A 153 2.51 0.67 -10.72
C PHE A 153 2.54 -0.85 -10.97
N LEU A 154 1.93 -1.64 -10.08
CA LEU A 154 1.84 -3.10 -10.26
C LEU A 154 0.84 -3.49 -11.35
N CYS A 155 -0.31 -2.83 -11.37
CA CYS A 155 -1.40 -3.13 -12.29
C CYS A 155 -2.01 -1.81 -12.81
N PRO A 156 -1.73 -1.44 -14.07
CA PRO A 156 -2.28 -0.23 -14.67
C PRO A 156 -3.81 -0.18 -14.55
N GLY A 157 -4.32 0.88 -13.97
CA GLY A 157 -5.75 1.06 -13.70
C GLY A 157 -6.17 0.73 -12.25
N ALA A 158 -5.42 -0.08 -11.50
CA ALA A 158 -5.81 -0.47 -10.14
C ALA A 158 -5.83 0.72 -9.16
N GLY A 159 -4.95 1.70 -9.34
CA GLY A 159 -4.94 2.92 -8.52
C GLY A 159 -6.24 3.74 -8.68
N PHE A 160 -6.76 3.83 -9.90
CA PHE A 160 -8.02 4.53 -10.17
C PHE A 160 -9.21 3.84 -9.51
N VAL A 161 -9.26 2.50 -9.54
CA VAL A 161 -10.33 1.73 -8.87
C VAL A 161 -10.33 2.00 -7.37
N ARG A 162 -9.15 2.02 -6.73
CA ARG A 162 -9.01 2.34 -5.30
C ARG A 162 -9.46 3.76 -4.95
N GLU A 163 -9.28 4.72 -5.86
CA GLU A 163 -9.79 6.08 -5.70
C GLU A 163 -11.28 6.24 -6.08
N GLY A 164 -12.01 5.14 -6.34
CA GLY A 164 -13.42 5.14 -6.72
C GLY A 164 -13.68 5.49 -8.19
N ARG A 165 -12.64 5.66 -9.00
CA ARG A 165 -12.71 6.04 -10.42
C ARG A 165 -12.70 4.80 -11.33
N VAL A 166 -13.66 3.90 -11.11
CA VAL A 166 -13.71 2.56 -11.72
C VAL A 166 -13.65 2.59 -13.24
N ALA A 167 -14.46 3.45 -13.89
CA ALA A 167 -14.51 3.51 -15.36
C ALA A 167 -13.15 3.85 -16.00
N ARG A 168 -12.41 4.80 -15.41
CA ARG A 168 -11.05 5.15 -15.88
C ARG A 168 -10.05 4.03 -15.60
N GLY A 169 -10.17 3.38 -14.44
CA GLY A 169 -9.33 2.23 -14.11
C GLY A 169 -9.49 1.10 -15.13
N LEU A 170 -10.72 0.76 -15.47
CA LEU A 170 -11.01 -0.27 -16.48
C LEU A 170 -10.53 0.12 -17.88
N LEU A 171 -10.61 1.40 -18.26
CA LEU A 171 -10.09 1.88 -19.53
C LEU A 171 -8.56 1.67 -19.63
N HIS A 172 -7.81 2.14 -18.63
CA HIS A 172 -6.34 1.99 -18.59
C HIS A 172 -5.91 0.52 -18.54
N ALA A 173 -6.59 -0.29 -17.73
CA ALA A 173 -6.33 -1.73 -17.63
C ALA A 173 -6.60 -2.43 -18.97
N GLY A 174 -7.76 -2.17 -19.59
CA GLY A 174 -8.17 -2.78 -20.85
C GLY A 174 -7.22 -2.46 -22.00
N VAL A 175 -6.86 -1.18 -22.17
CA VAL A 175 -5.91 -0.76 -23.21
C VAL A 175 -4.55 -1.42 -23.01
N THR A 176 -4.04 -1.46 -21.77
CA THR A 176 -2.73 -2.07 -21.49
C THR A 176 -2.74 -3.57 -21.75
N VAL A 177 -3.79 -4.28 -21.35
CA VAL A 177 -3.95 -5.73 -21.59
C VAL A 177 -3.99 -6.04 -23.09
N VAL A 178 -4.76 -5.28 -23.87
CA VAL A 178 -4.86 -5.47 -25.33
C VAL A 178 -3.51 -5.25 -26.00
N LEU A 179 -2.82 -4.13 -25.73
CA LEU A 179 -1.54 -3.82 -26.36
C LEU A 179 -0.44 -4.82 -25.96
N THR A 180 -0.40 -5.23 -24.69
CA THR A 180 0.55 -6.24 -24.23
C THR A 180 0.26 -7.60 -24.86
N GLY A 181 -1.02 -7.98 -25.00
CA GLY A 181 -1.42 -9.21 -25.68
C GLY A 181 -0.99 -9.23 -27.15
N LEU A 182 -1.20 -8.13 -27.87
CA LEU A 182 -0.73 -7.98 -29.27
C LEU A 182 0.79 -8.05 -29.36
N TRP A 183 1.51 -7.39 -28.45
CA TRP A 183 2.98 -7.45 -28.41
C TRP A 183 3.50 -8.88 -28.20
N LEU A 184 2.92 -9.63 -27.26
CA LEU A 184 3.28 -11.04 -27.01
C LEU A 184 2.96 -11.94 -28.22
N SER A 185 1.84 -11.68 -28.91
CA SER A 185 1.49 -12.38 -30.15
C SER A 185 2.53 -12.14 -31.25
N GLU A 186 3.00 -10.90 -31.41
CA GLU A 186 4.05 -10.57 -32.39
C GLU A 186 5.41 -11.13 -32.00
N ILE A 187 5.77 -11.22 -30.71
CA ILE A 187 7.00 -11.92 -30.29
C ILE A 187 6.97 -13.38 -30.75
N SER A 188 5.83 -14.06 -30.62
CA SER A 188 5.68 -15.45 -31.05
C SER A 188 5.83 -15.59 -32.57
N GLN A 189 5.16 -14.73 -33.35
CA GLN A 189 5.23 -14.74 -34.82
C GLN A 189 6.61 -14.36 -35.35
N ASN A 190 7.26 -13.37 -34.72
CA ASN A 190 8.62 -12.95 -35.04
C ASN A 190 9.63 -14.10 -34.83
N ASN A 191 9.46 -14.91 -33.78
CA ASN A 191 10.33 -16.07 -33.55
C ASN A 191 10.14 -17.16 -34.60
N SER A 192 8.89 -17.49 -34.95
CA SER A 192 8.59 -18.48 -35.99
C SER A 192 9.13 -18.06 -37.36
N SER A 193 8.84 -16.83 -37.78
CA SER A 193 9.31 -16.29 -39.07
C SER A 193 10.85 -16.19 -39.14
N ARG A 194 11.51 -15.95 -37.99
CA ARG A 194 12.97 -15.99 -37.91
C ARG A 194 13.52 -17.38 -38.13
N GLU A 195 12.90 -18.41 -37.55
CA GLU A 195 13.30 -19.80 -37.76
C GLU A 195 13.14 -20.19 -39.23
N ASP A 196 12.01 -19.83 -39.86
CA ASP A 196 11.76 -20.08 -41.28
C ASP A 196 12.81 -19.39 -42.17
N TYR A 197 13.10 -18.10 -41.91
CA TYR A 197 14.14 -17.35 -42.60
C TYR A 197 15.52 -18.02 -42.51
N LEU A 198 15.89 -18.49 -41.31
CA LEU A 198 17.18 -19.17 -41.09
C LEU A 198 17.24 -20.56 -41.76
N ALA A 199 16.09 -21.17 -42.01
CA ALA A 199 15.98 -22.48 -42.66
C ALA A 199 15.93 -22.41 -44.20
N ALA A 200 15.86 -21.21 -44.79
CA ALA A 200 15.73 -21.02 -46.24
C ALA A 200 16.87 -21.68 -47.02
N ALA A 201 16.53 -22.44 -48.07
CA ALA A 201 17.52 -23.20 -48.85
C ALA A 201 18.15 -22.37 -49.99
N THR A 202 17.50 -21.28 -50.38
CA THR A 202 17.91 -20.44 -51.51
C THR A 202 17.86 -18.95 -51.16
N THR A 203 18.64 -18.14 -51.86
CA THR A 203 18.67 -16.68 -51.64
C THR A 203 17.32 -16.03 -51.90
N ALA A 204 16.63 -16.42 -52.98
CA ALA A 204 15.32 -15.84 -53.33
C ALA A 204 14.24 -16.15 -52.27
N GLU A 205 14.30 -17.35 -51.68
CA GLU A 205 13.43 -17.73 -50.57
C GLU A 205 13.77 -16.96 -49.28
N ALA A 206 15.07 -16.82 -48.99
CA ALA A 206 15.55 -16.06 -47.83
C ALA A 206 15.13 -14.59 -47.90
N GLU A 207 15.18 -13.95 -49.07
CA GLU A 207 14.71 -12.58 -49.28
C GLU A 207 13.22 -12.43 -48.96
N ARG A 208 12.38 -13.33 -49.47
CA ARG A 208 10.93 -13.31 -49.19
C ARG A 208 10.63 -13.52 -47.69
N LEU A 209 11.27 -14.50 -47.06
CA LEU A 209 11.07 -14.80 -45.63
C LEU A 209 11.64 -13.70 -44.73
N TYR A 210 12.69 -13.00 -45.18
CA TYR A 210 13.22 -11.84 -44.48
C TYR A 210 12.21 -10.70 -44.43
N ASP A 211 11.48 -10.44 -45.52
CA ASP A 211 10.44 -9.41 -45.54
C ASP A 211 9.31 -9.72 -44.54
N ASP A 212 8.88 -10.98 -44.47
CA ASP A 212 7.88 -11.46 -43.50
C ASP A 212 8.39 -11.28 -42.06
N TYR A 213 9.61 -11.75 -41.77
CA TYR A 213 10.27 -11.56 -40.48
C TYR A 213 10.36 -10.06 -40.10
N ASN A 214 10.80 -9.21 -41.02
CA ASN A 214 10.97 -7.79 -40.80
C ASN A 214 9.62 -7.07 -40.57
N ALA A 215 8.54 -7.55 -41.19
CA ALA A 215 7.20 -7.04 -40.91
C ALA A 215 6.78 -7.31 -39.45
N HIS A 216 6.89 -8.55 -38.98
CA HIS A 216 6.61 -8.91 -37.58
C HIS A 216 7.53 -8.19 -36.60
N HIS A 217 8.82 -8.04 -36.94
CA HIS A 217 9.76 -7.31 -36.11
C HIS A 217 9.34 -5.85 -35.89
N ARG A 218 8.91 -5.16 -36.95
CA ARG A 218 8.40 -3.77 -36.85
C ARG A 218 7.11 -3.69 -36.05
N GLN A 219 6.18 -4.64 -36.23
CA GLN A 219 4.93 -4.67 -35.48
C GLN A 219 5.18 -4.95 -33.98
N MET A 220 6.07 -5.89 -33.66
CA MET A 220 6.51 -6.19 -32.30
C MET A 220 7.00 -4.92 -31.58
N TRP A 221 7.91 -4.16 -32.20
CA TRP A 221 8.39 -2.90 -31.62
C TRP A 221 7.31 -1.84 -31.50
N THR A 222 6.42 -1.75 -32.49
CA THR A 222 5.29 -0.80 -32.48
C THR A 222 4.36 -1.06 -31.29
N PHE A 223 3.93 -2.30 -31.08
CA PHE A 223 3.07 -2.67 -29.96
C PHE A 223 3.79 -2.58 -28.61
N GLY A 224 5.07 -2.95 -28.55
CA GLY A 224 5.87 -2.81 -27.33
C GLY A 224 5.98 -1.34 -26.88
N LEU A 225 6.27 -0.43 -27.81
CA LEU A 225 6.30 1.02 -27.53
C LEU A 225 4.92 1.57 -27.17
N ALA A 226 3.87 1.13 -27.87
CA ALA A 226 2.51 1.54 -27.55
C ALA A 226 2.07 1.08 -26.14
N ALA A 227 2.39 -0.16 -25.76
CA ALA A 227 2.10 -0.70 -24.43
C ALA A 227 2.85 0.08 -23.34
N ALA A 228 4.15 0.35 -23.55
CA ALA A 228 4.94 1.17 -22.63
C ALA A 228 4.40 2.60 -22.51
N GLY A 229 3.98 3.21 -23.63
CA GLY A 229 3.35 4.52 -23.65
C GLY A 229 2.02 4.55 -22.90
N ALA A 230 1.14 3.58 -23.12
CA ALA A 230 -0.12 3.44 -22.41
C ALA A 230 0.09 3.28 -20.89
N TYR A 231 1.08 2.46 -20.50
CA TYR A 231 1.48 2.30 -19.11
C TYR A 231 1.93 3.64 -18.49
N ALA A 232 2.85 4.36 -19.15
CA ALA A 232 3.37 5.63 -18.67
C ALA A 232 2.26 6.70 -18.56
N LEU A 233 1.37 6.77 -19.55
CA LEU A 233 0.21 7.66 -19.54
C LEU A 233 -0.74 7.34 -18.38
N SER A 234 -0.94 6.07 -18.02
CA SER A 234 -1.72 5.68 -16.84
C SER A 234 -1.10 6.21 -15.54
N GLN A 235 0.23 6.13 -15.40
CA GLN A 235 0.92 6.68 -14.22
C GLN A 235 0.82 8.20 -14.14
N LEU A 236 1.02 8.89 -15.28
CA LEU A 236 0.93 10.34 -15.36
C LEU A 236 -0.49 10.84 -15.09
N ASP A 237 -1.51 10.19 -15.65
CA ASP A 237 -2.92 10.53 -15.40
C ASP A 237 -3.25 10.37 -13.91
N LEU A 238 -2.82 9.29 -13.26
CA LEU A 238 -3.03 9.12 -11.81
C LEU A 238 -2.29 10.18 -10.98
N ALA A 239 -1.05 10.51 -11.34
CA ALA A 239 -0.22 11.46 -10.61
C ALA A 239 -0.70 12.91 -10.75
N LEU A 240 -1.07 13.32 -11.96
CA LEU A 240 -1.46 14.69 -12.30
C LEU A 240 -2.93 14.96 -12.00
N TRP A 241 -3.81 13.98 -12.15
CA TRP A 241 -5.24 14.19 -11.95
C TRP A 241 -5.59 14.30 -10.46
N ARG A 242 -5.72 15.54 -9.99
CA ARG A 242 -6.40 15.86 -8.73
C ARG A 242 -7.88 15.98 -9.05
N GLY A 243 -8.65 14.92 -8.81
CA GLY A 243 -10.09 14.96 -9.05
C GLY A 243 -10.74 16.12 -8.30
N PRO A 244 -11.84 16.70 -8.83
CA PRO A 244 -12.65 17.62 -8.03
C PRO A 244 -12.97 16.88 -6.74
N ALA A 245 -12.64 17.49 -5.59
CA ALA A 245 -12.95 16.91 -4.29
C ALA A 245 -14.43 16.58 -4.34
N THR A 246 -14.77 15.29 -4.33
CA THR A 246 -16.15 14.86 -4.28
C THR A 246 -16.66 15.44 -2.97
N LEU A 247 -17.39 16.55 -3.07
CA LEU A 247 -18.17 17.09 -1.97
C LEU A 247 -19.19 16.00 -1.71
N THR A 248 -18.82 15.06 -0.84
CA THR A 248 -19.78 14.14 -0.26
C THR A 248 -20.78 15.04 0.42
N ALA A 249 -21.93 15.24 -0.23
CA ALA A 249 -23.06 15.91 0.36
C ALA A 249 -23.22 15.24 1.72
N GLY A 250 -23.02 16.02 2.79
CA GLY A 250 -23.28 15.52 4.13
C GLY A 250 -24.71 14.98 4.16
N PRO A 251 -25.04 14.11 5.13
CA PRO A 251 -26.41 13.67 5.35
C PRO A 251 -27.27 14.83 5.89
N SER A 252 -27.35 15.94 5.16
CA SER A 252 -28.39 16.93 5.32
C SER A 252 -29.64 16.34 4.69
N GLY A 253 -30.54 15.88 5.55
CA GLY A 253 -31.89 15.53 5.16
C GLY A 253 -32.53 16.62 4.30
N HIS A 254 -33.33 16.17 3.35
CA HIS A 254 -34.22 16.92 2.47
C HIS A 254 -33.63 17.43 1.14
N GLY A 255 -33.85 16.59 0.12
CA GLY A 255 -34.20 17.05 -1.24
C GLY A 255 -33.04 17.19 -2.22
N LEU A 256 -32.50 16.08 -2.71
CA LEU A 256 -31.51 16.10 -3.81
C LEU A 256 -32.20 15.87 -5.16
N LYS A 257 -32.25 16.95 -5.96
CA LYS A 257 -32.55 16.92 -7.39
C LYS A 257 -31.40 16.21 -8.13
N LEU A 258 -31.75 15.27 -9.01
CA LEU A 258 -30.82 14.65 -9.94
C LEU A 258 -30.24 15.71 -10.88
N ALA A 259 -28.92 15.85 -10.90
CA ALA A 259 -28.19 16.47 -11.99
C ALA A 259 -27.27 15.39 -12.59
N LEU A 260 -27.67 14.87 -13.76
CA LEU A 260 -26.80 14.06 -14.62
C LEU A 260 -25.84 15.03 -15.33
N ALA A 261 -24.56 14.94 -15.01
CA ALA A 261 -23.50 15.48 -15.85
C ALA A 261 -22.94 14.33 -16.69
N PHE A 262 -23.24 14.36 -17.99
CA PHE A 262 -22.48 13.67 -19.03
C PHE A 262 -21.32 14.55 -19.47
#